data_AF-A0A378BA63-F1
#
_entry.id   AF-A0A378BA63-F1
#
_cell.length_a   1.000
_cell.length_b   1.000
_cell.length_c   1.000
_cell.angle_alpha   90.00
_cell.angle_beta   90.00
_cell.angle_gamma   90.00
#
_symmetry.space_group_name_H-M   'P 1'
#
loop_
_entity.id
_entity.type
_entity.pdbx_description
1 polymer ?
#
loop_
_entity_poly.entity_id
_entity_poly.type
_entity_poly.pdbx_seq_one_letter_code
_entity_poly.pdbx_strand_id
1 'polypeptide(L)' 'MTSQQRLLSDISHELRTPLTRLQLGTALLRCRSGESKELERIETEAHRWTA' A
#
# COMPACT_ATOMS: atom_id res chain seq x y z
N MET A 1 -11.67 -25.23 3.28
CA MET A 1 -11.67 -23.75 3.36
C MET A 1 -13.06 -23.26 3.04
N THR A 2 -13.64 -22.45 3.92
CA THR A 2 -15.00 -21.92 3.72
C THR A 2 -14.99 -20.84 2.63
N SER A 3 -16.09 -20.65 1.92
CA SER A 3 -16.24 -19.60 0.89
C SER A 3 -15.87 -18.20 1.40
N GLN A 4 -16.15 -17.93 2.69
CA GLN A 4 -15.79 -16.70 3.37
C GLN A 4 -14.27 -16.47 3.47
N GLN A 5 -13.47 -17.53 3.71
CA GLN A 5 -12.00 -17.41 3.74
C GLN A 5 -11.42 -17.08 2.36
N ARG A 6 -12.02 -17.64 1.28
CA ARG A 6 -11.60 -17.34 -0.09
C ARG A 6 -11.90 -15.90 -0.48
N LEU A 7 -13.12 -15.42 -0.18
CA LEU A 7 -13.52 -14.04 -0.42
C LEU A 7 -12.58 -13.02 0.28
N LEU A 8 -12.23 -13.26 1.55
CA LEU A 8 -11.30 -12.40 2.28
C LEU A 8 -9.89 -12.42 1.65
N SER A 9 -9.43 -13.57 1.16
CA SER A 9 -8.17 -13.69 0.44
C SER A 9 -8.19 -12.92 -0.88
N ASP A 10 -9.28 -13.02 -1.63
CA ASP A 10 -9.44 -12.35 -2.92
C ASP A 10 -9.46 -10.83 -2.76
N ILE A 11 -10.25 -10.32 -1.80
CA ILE A 11 -10.27 -8.88 -1.45
C ILE A 11 -8.87 -8.40 -1.03
N SER A 12 -8.17 -9.17 -0.19
CA SER A 12 -6.81 -8.83 0.24
C SER A 12 -5.84 -8.77 -0.95
N HIS A 13 -5.98 -9.69 -1.91
CA HIS A 13 -5.15 -9.70 -3.11
C HIS A 13 -5.45 -8.53 -4.06
N GLU A 14 -6.73 -8.17 -4.21
CA GLU A 14 -7.15 -7.01 -4.98
C GLU A 14 -6.65 -5.69 -4.39
N LEU A 15 -6.55 -5.58 -3.05
CA LEU A 15 -6.02 -4.40 -2.36
C LEU A 15 -4.49 -4.30 -2.41
N ARG A 16 -3.76 -5.41 -2.52
CA ARG A 16 -2.29 -5.37 -2.65
C ARG A 16 -1.83 -4.63 -3.90
N THR A 17 -2.52 -4.81 -5.02
CA THR A 17 -2.15 -4.19 -6.30
C THR A 17 -2.17 -2.64 -6.25
N PRO A 18 -3.24 -1.96 -5.80
CA PRO A 18 -3.23 -0.51 -5.63
C PRO A 18 -2.27 -0.05 -4.53
N LEU A 19 -2.09 -0.82 -3.43
CA LEU A 19 -1.11 -0.49 -2.39
C LEU A 19 0.33 -0.46 -2.93
N THR A 20 0.73 -1.47 -3.72
CA THR A 20 2.07 -1.50 -4.33
C THR A 20 2.27 -0.34 -5.31
N ARG A 21 1.25 0.03 -6.09
CA ARG A 21 1.34 1.23 -6.96
C ARG A 21 1.48 2.52 -6.16
N LEU A 22 0.78 2.63 -5.03
CA LEU A 22 0.88 3.79 -4.15
C LEU A 22 2.29 3.90 -3.55
N GLN A 23 2.85 2.79 -3.03
CA GLN A 23 4.22 2.74 -2.52
C GLN A 23 5.27 3.11 -3.59
N LEU A 24 5.07 2.67 -4.83
CA LEU A 24 5.93 3.07 -5.95
C LEU A 24 5.81 4.58 -6.24
N GLY A 25 4.59 5.10 -6.26
CA GLY A 25 4.33 6.54 -6.48
C GLY A 25 4.96 7.42 -5.41
N THR A 26 4.88 7.02 -4.14
CA THR A 26 5.52 7.76 -3.03
C THR A 26 7.04 7.73 -3.13
N ALA A 27 7.64 6.58 -3.50
CA ALA A 27 9.08 6.47 -3.71
C ALA A 27 9.58 7.38 -4.85
N LEU A 28 8.84 7.42 -5.96
CA LEU A 28 9.14 8.32 -7.08
C LEU A 28 9.01 9.80 -6.67
N LEU A 29 7.98 10.14 -5.90
CA LEU A 29 7.78 11.50 -5.39
C LEU A 29 8.90 11.90 -4.42
N ARG A 30 9.33 11.00 -3.52
CA ARG A 30 10.47 11.21 -2.62
C ARG A 30 11.74 11.50 -3.41
N CYS A 31 12.01 10.69 -4.44
CA CYS A 31 13.18 10.86 -5.28
C CYS A 31 13.20 12.22 -6.01
N ARG A 32 12.04 12.69 -6.47
CA ARG A 32 11.94 13.94 -7.24
C ARG A 32 11.87 15.20 -6.37
N SER A 33 11.16 15.14 -5.25
CA SER A 33 10.75 16.32 -4.47
C SER A 33 11.32 16.34 -3.06
N GLY A 34 12.10 15.31 -2.67
CA GLY A 34 12.65 15.18 -1.34
C GLY A 34 11.63 14.65 -0.33
N GLU A 35 11.99 14.72 0.95
CA GLU A 35 11.11 14.27 2.03
C GLU A 35 10.14 15.36 2.49
N SER A 36 8.93 14.94 2.86
CA SER A 36 7.96 15.76 3.55
C SER A 36 7.26 14.94 4.63
N LYS A 37 6.72 15.59 5.66
CA LYS A 37 6.02 14.92 6.76
C LYS A 37 4.76 14.20 6.27
N GLU A 38 4.10 14.77 5.27
CA GLU A 38 2.95 14.15 4.60
C GLU A 38 3.37 12.88 3.87
N LEU A 39 4.50 12.93 3.17
CA LEU A 39 5.03 11.78 2.41
C LEU A 39 5.44 10.62 3.34
N GLU A 40 6.14 10.93 4.42
CA GLU A 40 6.51 9.96 5.46
C GLU A 40 5.27 9.30 6.09
N ARG A 41 4.22 10.09 6.33
CA ARG A 41 2.95 9.57 6.85
C ARG A 41 2.25 8.65 5.86
N ILE A 42 2.19 9.03 4.57
CA ILE A 42 1.60 8.18 3.52
C ILE A 42 2.35 6.85 3.42
N GLU A 43 3.69 6.86 3.45
CA GLU A 43 4.48 5.62 3.41
C GLU A 43 4.29 4.74 4.64
N THR A 44 4.20 5.35 5.83
CA THR A 44 3.96 4.63 7.08
C THR A 44 2.60 3.93 7.06
N GLU A 45 1.55 4.62 6.61
CA GLU A 45 0.23 4.01 6.48
C GLU A 45 0.21 2.91 5.42
N ALA A 46 0.85 3.14 4.26
CA ALA A 46 0.94 2.13 3.21
C ALA A 46 1.65 0.86 3.69
N HIS A 47 2.72 0.99 4.49
CA HIS A 47 3.41 -0.15 5.10
C HIS A 47 2.54 -0.90 6.11
N ARG A 48 1.76 -0.19 6.94
CA ARG A 48 0.85 -0.81 7.91
C ARG A 48 -0.23 -1.68 7.28
N TRP A 49 -0.64 -1.40 6.04
CA TRP A 49 -1.63 -2.20 5.33
C TRP A 49 -1.04 -3.46 4.69
N THR A 50 0.28 -3.50 4.47
CA THR A 50 0.96 -4.65 3.86
C THR A 50 1.55 -5.63 4.88
N ALA A 51 1.76 -5.20 6.13
CA ALA A 51 2.28 -6.01 7.25
C ALA A 51 1.14 -6.74 7.98
#